data_AF-A0A6P0XFG8-F1
#
_entry.id   AF-A0A6P0XFG8-F1
#
_cell.length_a   1.000
_cell.length_b   1.000
_cell.length_c   1.000
_cell.angle_alpha   90.00
_cell.angle_beta   90.00
_cell.angle_gamma   90.00
#
_symmetry.space_group_name_H-M   'P 1'
#
loop_
_entity.id
_entity.type
_entity.pdbx_description
1 polymer ?
#
loop_
_entity_poly.entity_id
_entity_poly.type
_entity_poly.pdbx_seq_one_letter_code
_entity_poly.pdbx_strand_id
1 'polypeptide(L)'
;MILYCATPKNELNNRRPVVVAGDFTASGHILTAIGYSSKGYIVNDPWGNALTGYSDTEGTRLTYPYDYMDRVAGPNGGVWAHFIRKK
;
A
#
# COMPACT_ATOMS: atom_id res chain seq x y z
N MET A 1 -11.40 -27.27 -3.63
CA MET A 1 -10.64 -26.59 -2.56
C MET A 1 -9.95 -25.39 -3.19
N ILE A 2 -10.56 -24.20 -3.11
CA ILE A 2 -10.02 -22.99 -3.74
C ILE A 2 -9.12 -22.31 -2.70
N LEU A 3 -7.80 -22.41 -2.91
CA LEU A 3 -6.81 -21.64 -2.17
C LEU A 3 -6.98 -20.16 -2.57
N TYR A 4 -7.55 -19.35 -1.67
CA TYR A 4 -7.59 -17.90 -1.86
C TYR A 4 -6.15 -17.39 -1.98
N CYS A 5 -5.75 -17.00 -3.19
CA CYS A 5 -4.55 -16.19 -3.41
C CYS A 5 -4.64 -14.97 -2.47
N ALA A 6 -3.66 -14.77 -1.59
CA ALA A 6 -3.70 -13.69 -0.62
C ALA A 6 -3.66 -12.36 -1.37
N THR A 7 -4.71 -11.54 -1.21
CA THR A 7 -4.76 -10.18 -1.75
C THR A 7 -4.52 -9.19 -0.61
N PRO A 8 -4.05 -7.96 -0.90
CA PRO A 8 -3.92 -6.93 0.12
C PRO A 8 -5.23 -6.70 0.89
N LYS A 9 -6.38 -6.71 0.20
CA LYS A 9 -7.69 -6.56 0.85
C LYS A 9 -8.03 -7.71 1.80
N ASN A 10 -7.70 -8.96 1.43
CA ASN A 10 -7.92 -10.11 2.32
C ASN A 10 -7.09 -10.01 3.61
N GLU A 11 -5.85 -9.53 3.52
CA GLU A 11 -4.99 -9.35 4.69
C GLU A 11 -5.49 -8.21 5.60
N LEU A 12 -5.84 -7.08 4.99
CA LEU A 12 -6.39 -5.93 5.70
C LEU A 12 -7.72 -6.25 6.40
N ASN A 13 -8.59 -7.06 5.77
CA ASN A 13 -9.81 -7.57 6.40
C ASN A 13 -9.53 -8.40 7.65
N ASN A 14 -8.40 -9.11 7.68
CA ASN A 14 -7.96 -9.88 8.83
C ASN A 14 -7.13 -9.08 9.84
N ARG A 15 -7.12 -7.74 9.73
CA ARG A 15 -6.30 -6.84 10.56
C ARG A 15 -4.80 -7.15 10.49
N ARG A 16 -4.34 -7.64 9.34
CA ARG A 16 -2.92 -7.85 9.06
C ARG A 16 -2.44 -6.76 8.10
N PRO A 17 -1.56 -5.84 8.56
CA PRO A 17 -0.96 -4.84 7.70
C PRO A 17 -0.20 -5.48 6.55
N VAL A 18 -0.15 -4.77 5.43
CA VAL A 18 0.53 -5.21 4.21
C VAL A 18 1.60 -4.20 3.88
N VAL A 19 2.83 -4.68 3.72
CA VAL A 19 3.94 -3.82 3.27
C VAL A 19 3.85 -3.73 1.76
N VAL A 20 3.85 -2.52 1.22
CA VAL A 20 3.80 -2.26 -0.22
C VAL A 20 5.06 -1.53 -0.62
N ALA A 21 5.70 -1.95 -1.70
CA ALA A 21 6.73 -1.14 -2.34
C ALA A 21 6.37 -0.80 -3.78
N GLY A 22 6.97 0.26 -4.26
CA GLY A 22 6.76 0.78 -5.60
C GLY A 22 7.59 2.01 -5.86
N ASP A 23 7.36 2.61 -7.00
CA ASP A 23 8.06 3.79 -7.50
C ASP A 23 7.43 5.08 -6.97
N PHE A 24 7.23 5.18 -5.65
CA PHE A 24 6.74 6.43 -5.03
C PHE A 24 7.79 7.54 -5.10
N THR A 25 9.08 7.17 -5.20
CA THR A 25 10.22 8.07 -5.43
C THR A 25 11.10 7.52 -6.55
N ALA A 26 12.08 8.31 -7.01
CA ALA A 26 12.99 7.91 -8.09
C ALA A 26 13.84 6.66 -7.79
N SER A 27 14.05 6.34 -6.51
CA SER A 27 14.78 5.15 -6.07
C SER A 27 13.88 3.99 -5.65
N GLY A 28 12.56 4.15 -5.78
CA GLY A 28 11.57 3.30 -5.12
C GLY A 28 11.43 3.62 -3.62
N HIS A 29 10.32 3.17 -3.05
CA HIS A 29 9.99 3.39 -1.64
C HIS A 29 9.04 2.33 -1.11
N ILE A 30 9.03 2.15 0.22
CA ILE A 30 8.19 1.19 0.93
C ILE A 30 7.27 1.93 1.91
N LEU A 31 5.99 1.54 1.92
CA LEU A 31 4.99 2.00 2.88
C LEU A 31 4.20 0.82 3.45
N THR A 32 3.37 1.10 4.46
CA THR A 32 2.51 0.08 5.07
C THR A 32 1.04 0.41 4.87
N ALA A 33 0.32 -0.44 4.13
CA ALA A 33 -1.12 -0.40 4.10
C ALA A 33 -1.69 -0.98 5.41
N ILE A 34 -2.55 -0.20 6.06
CA ILE A 34 -3.18 -0.53 7.34
C ILE A 34 -4.71 -0.63 7.25
N GLY A 35 -5.28 -0.22 6.11
CA GLY A 35 -6.70 -0.33 5.83
C GLY A 35 -7.02 0.01 4.38
N TYR A 36 -8.30 0.01 4.03
CA TYR A 36 -8.78 0.48 2.75
C TYR A 36 -10.21 1.01 2.89
N SER A 37 -10.63 1.81 1.92
CA SER A 37 -11.98 2.38 1.83
C SER A 37 -12.46 2.33 0.37
N SER A 38 -13.65 2.88 0.10
CA SER A 38 -14.09 3.11 -1.28
C SER A 38 -13.18 4.06 -2.07
N LYS A 39 -12.38 4.89 -1.39
CA LYS A 39 -11.51 5.90 -2.00
C LYS A 39 -10.09 5.40 -2.31
N GLY A 40 -9.62 4.35 -1.64
CA GLY A 40 -8.24 3.89 -1.77
C GLY A 40 -7.71 3.15 -0.55
N TYR A 41 -6.41 2.92 -0.54
CA TYR A 41 -5.69 2.33 0.59
C TYR A 41 -5.40 3.37 1.66
N ILE A 42 -5.55 2.98 2.92
CA ILE A 42 -5.11 3.77 4.07
C ILE A 42 -3.71 3.28 4.43
N VAL A 43 -2.74 4.18 4.41
CA VAL A 43 -1.33 3.86 4.53
C VAL A 43 -0.64 4.67 5.63
N ASN A 44 0.43 4.10 6.17
CA ASN A 44 1.48 4.83 6.85
C ASN A 44 2.70 4.87 5.93
N ASP A 45 3.10 6.07 5.51
CA ASP A 45 4.23 6.32 4.62
C ASP A 45 5.36 7.02 5.41
N PRO A 46 6.49 6.37 5.68
CA PRO A 46 7.54 6.92 6.55
C PRO A 46 8.24 8.16 5.98
N TRP A 47 8.05 8.49 4.70
CA TRP A 47 8.63 9.69 4.08
C TRP A 47 7.61 10.85 4.00
N GLY A 48 6.35 10.62 4.34
CA GLY A 48 5.29 11.63 4.25
C GLY A 48 4.33 11.37 3.10
N ASN A 49 3.74 12.42 2.56
CA ASN A 49 2.67 12.30 1.57
C ASN A 49 3.20 12.30 0.12
N ALA A 50 3.17 11.13 -0.51
CA ALA A 50 3.60 10.97 -1.90
C ALA A 50 2.73 11.76 -2.89
N LEU A 51 1.47 12.07 -2.56
CA LEU A 51 0.57 12.85 -3.41
C LEU A 51 0.95 14.33 -3.47
N THR A 52 1.71 14.83 -2.50
CA THR A 52 2.27 16.18 -2.50
C THR A 52 3.70 16.22 -3.04
N GLY A 53 4.19 15.08 -3.58
CA GLY A 53 5.61 14.94 -3.91
C GLY A 53 6.51 15.02 -2.69
N TYR A 54 6.00 14.59 -1.52
CA TYR A 54 6.68 14.64 -0.23
C TYR A 54 7.02 16.04 0.29
N SER A 55 6.30 17.08 -0.15
CA SER A 55 6.39 18.40 0.49
C SER A 55 5.73 18.43 1.88
N ASP A 56 4.81 17.49 2.13
CA ASP A 56 4.20 17.24 3.44
C ASP A 56 4.82 15.96 4.02
N THR A 57 5.47 16.09 5.18
CA THR A 57 6.22 15.00 5.83
C THR A 57 5.35 14.18 6.79
N GLU A 58 4.06 14.52 6.97
CA GLU A 58 3.15 13.77 7.83
C GLU A 58 2.61 12.53 7.11
N GLY A 59 3.22 11.39 7.43
CA GLY A 59 2.96 10.10 6.79
C GLY A 59 1.83 9.25 7.35
N THR A 60 1.14 9.72 8.39
CA THR A 60 0.26 8.89 9.21
C THR A 60 -1.16 8.83 8.63
N ARG A 61 -1.70 7.61 8.43
CA ARG A 61 -3.08 7.36 7.99
C ARG A 61 -3.50 8.12 6.72
N LEU A 62 -2.58 8.26 5.76
CA LEU A 62 -2.86 8.86 4.47
C LEU A 62 -3.77 7.95 3.63
N THR A 63 -4.59 8.54 2.75
CA THR A 63 -5.41 7.77 1.80
C THR A 63 -4.82 7.90 0.40
N TYR A 64 -4.25 6.82 -0.12
CA TYR A 64 -3.73 6.75 -1.48
C TYR A 64 -4.78 6.13 -2.41
N PRO A 65 -5.23 6.88 -3.44
CA PRO A 65 -6.18 6.39 -4.43
C PRO A 65 -5.74 5.09 -5.13
N TYR A 66 -6.70 4.26 -5.55
CA TYR A 66 -6.39 2.98 -6.20
C TYR A 66 -5.65 3.15 -7.52
N ASP A 67 -6.04 4.10 -8.35
CA ASP A 67 -5.37 4.45 -9.61
C ASP A 67 -3.92 4.91 -9.39
N TYR A 68 -3.67 5.70 -8.34
CA TYR A 68 -2.32 6.07 -7.95
C TYR A 68 -1.48 4.85 -7.55
N MET A 69 -2.03 3.99 -6.69
CA MET A 69 -1.36 2.77 -6.21
C MET A 69 -1.11 1.76 -7.35
N ASP A 70 -2.05 1.60 -8.27
CA ASP A 70 -1.89 0.75 -9.45
C ASP A 70 -0.79 1.29 -10.36
N ARG A 71 -0.69 2.61 -10.52
CA ARG A 71 0.39 3.23 -11.31
C ARG A 71 1.77 3.03 -10.69
N VAL A 72 1.92 3.26 -9.38
CA VAL A 72 3.26 3.32 -8.74
C VAL A 72 3.71 2.01 -8.12
N ALA A 73 2.79 1.16 -7.66
CA ALA A 73 3.11 -0.07 -6.96
C ALA A 73 2.64 -1.33 -7.71
N GLY A 74 1.76 -1.21 -8.71
CA GLY A 74 1.28 -2.34 -9.50
C GLY A 74 1.14 -2.10 -11.00
N PRO A 75 2.09 -1.44 -11.69
CA PRO A 75 1.93 -1.04 -13.10
C PRO A 75 1.67 -2.23 -14.05
N ASN A 76 2.04 -3.45 -13.64
CA ASN A 76 1.82 -4.69 -14.38
C ASN A 76 0.58 -5.48 -13.91
N GLY A 77 -0.38 -4.83 -13.24
CA GLY A 77 -1.64 -5.45 -12.79
C GLY A 77 -1.55 -6.19 -11.45
N GLY A 78 -0.47 -6.02 -10.70
CA GLY A 78 -0.30 -6.59 -9.36
C GLY A 78 0.57 -5.70 -8.48
N VAL A 79 0.01 -5.27 -7.34
CA VAL A 79 0.74 -4.49 -6.34
C VAL A 79 1.85 -5.32 -5.73
N TRP A 80 3.09 -4.84 -5.74
CA TRP A 80 4.20 -5.53 -5.09
C TRP A 80 4.06 -5.42 -3.56
N ALA A 81 3.59 -6.51 -2.95
CA ALA A 81 3.15 -6.56 -1.58
C ALA A 81 3.79 -7.72 -0.81
N HIS A 82 4.24 -7.44 0.41
CA HIS A 82 4.70 -8.45 1.37
C HIS A 82 3.65 -8.67 2.46
N PHE A 83 3.33 -9.95 2.69
CA PHE A 83 2.33 -10.38 3.67
C PHE A 83 3.00 -10.86 4.95
N ILE A 84 2.70 -10.20 6.07
CA ILE A 84 3.27 -10.53 7.38
C ILE A 84 2.53 -11.74 7.94
N ARG A 85 3.22 -12.89 8.01
CA ARG A 85 2.69 -14.14 8.57
C ARG A 85 3.36 -14.48 9.89
N LYS A 86 2.57 -15.04 10.82
CA LYS A 86 3.12 -15.66 12.03
C LYS A 86 3.89 -16.92 11.62
N LYS A 87 5.00 -17.17 12.32
CA LYS A 87 5.69 -18.47 12.29
C LYS A 87 4.86 -19.52 13.02
#